data_AF-A0A1F9LU45-F1
#
_entry.id   AF-A0A1F9LU45-F1
#
_cell.length_a   1.000
_cell.length_b   1.000
_cell.length_c   1.000
_cell.angle_alpha   90.00
_cell.angle_beta   90.00
_cell.angle_gamma   90.00
#
_symmetry.space_group_name_H-M   'P 1'
#
loop_
_entity.id
_entity.type
_entity.pdbx_description
1 polymer ?
#
loop_
_entity_poly.entity_id
_entity_poly.type
_entity_poly.pdbx_seq_one_letter_code
_entity_poly.pdbx_strand_id
1 'polypeptide(L)'
;MQTKTKKRVRVVLVVIAVLLLIPAWFAYQLGIIPRIDRIQTFHAPVFGTDGQEVYCLTRDAWGISWGFGIESFTPPAAVIVLGDRFGLQKISRETGETTTIHTWRVHHPLKPKTQYRNYLFGIPECELRWEGRLLHYKIGLDFLPNDPPGLSVKEWAIGSWDAATKSLVETDTWKSGYQTTDRWTEQILAGPFEVVEYKSLALILYDSNTKTRTPLRISNAGGSQLQAEIATADLTDYLHRLRLERSRTIRETYAGLVAGFQAQGLPEGDAMLRANDEMEKKGYYPKTPKLVAEKIESGQPGVTIFTITADEFRFGLFQDIEKAIAEPGTEIHFYGNYITHRDFDTSKKLNEYLAAGNKSFIVQTDKGMFLIAIQ
;
A
#
# COMPACT_ATOMS: atom_id res chain seq x y z
N MET A 1 0.78 -39.28 -67.77
CA MET A 1 0.00 -38.05 -67.41
C MET A 1 -0.48 -38.03 -65.95
N GLN A 2 -0.84 -39.17 -65.34
CA GLN A 2 -1.35 -39.24 -63.95
C GLN A 2 -0.40 -38.78 -62.82
N THR A 3 0.92 -38.83 -63.02
CA THR A 3 1.92 -38.46 -61.99
C THR A 3 2.03 -36.96 -61.75
N LYS A 4 1.84 -36.12 -62.79
CA LYS A 4 1.87 -34.65 -62.66
C LYS A 4 0.65 -34.12 -61.89
N THR A 5 -0.53 -34.70 -62.09
CA THR A 5 -1.77 -34.32 -61.40
C THR A 5 -1.69 -34.63 -59.91
N LYS A 6 -1.18 -35.82 -59.53
CA LYS A 6 -0.97 -36.19 -58.11
C LYS A 6 0.02 -35.25 -57.40
N LYS A 7 1.09 -34.80 -58.08
CA LYS A 7 2.06 -33.85 -57.52
C LYS A 7 1.43 -32.47 -57.30
N ARG A 8 0.62 -31.97 -58.25
CA ARG A 8 -0.10 -30.68 -58.11
C ARG A 8 -1.12 -30.71 -56.97
N VAL A 9 -1.90 -31.79 -56.85
CA VAL A 9 -2.86 -31.95 -55.74
C VAL A 9 -2.17 -31.95 -54.38
N ARG A 10 -1.04 -32.65 -54.24
CA ARG A 10 -0.25 -32.64 -53.00
C ARG A 10 0.28 -31.25 -52.64
N VAL A 11 0.81 -30.51 -53.62
CA VAL A 11 1.30 -29.14 -53.39
C VAL A 11 0.15 -28.22 -52.95
N VAL A 12 -1.00 -28.29 -53.61
CA VAL A 12 -2.18 -27.49 -53.22
C VAL A 12 -2.65 -27.82 -51.81
N LEU A 13 -2.70 -29.11 -51.43
CA LEU A 13 -3.07 -29.52 -50.07
C LEU A 13 -2.07 -29.03 -49.02
N VAL A 14 -0.78 -29.11 -49.29
CA VAL A 14 0.26 -28.59 -48.38
C VAL A 14 0.13 -27.08 -48.22
N VAL A 15 -0.09 -26.34 -49.32
CA VAL A 15 -0.28 -24.88 -49.26
C VAL A 15 -1.52 -24.52 -48.46
N ILE A 16 -2.65 -25.21 -48.65
CA ILE A 16 -3.88 -25.00 -47.87
C ILE A 16 -3.64 -25.31 -46.39
N ALA A 17 -2.97 -26.42 -46.08
CA ALA A 17 -2.65 -26.79 -44.70
C ALA A 17 -1.79 -25.72 -44.01
N VAL A 18 -0.76 -25.20 -44.69
CA VAL A 18 0.08 -24.12 -44.17
C VAL A 18 -0.72 -22.83 -43.98
N LEU A 19 -1.59 -22.48 -44.93
CA LEU A 19 -2.45 -21.29 -44.86
C LEU A 19 -3.48 -21.36 -43.73
N LEU A 20 -3.85 -22.55 -43.25
CA LEU A 20 -4.75 -22.71 -42.10
C LEU A 20 -4.00 -22.86 -40.78
N LEU A 21 -2.87 -23.58 -40.77
CA LEU A 21 -2.09 -23.82 -39.56
C LEU A 21 -1.40 -22.56 -39.04
N ILE A 22 -0.87 -21.70 -39.91
CA ILE A 22 -0.19 -20.47 -39.47
C ILE A 22 -1.17 -19.51 -38.77
N PRO A 23 -2.34 -19.16 -39.35
CA PRO A 23 -3.32 -18.32 -38.65
C PRO A 23 -3.91 -18.98 -37.41
N ALA A 24 -4.16 -20.29 -37.43
CA ALA A 24 -4.66 -21.01 -36.26
C ALA A 24 -3.62 -21.01 -35.12
N TRP A 25 -2.35 -21.22 -35.44
CA TRP A 25 -1.26 -21.13 -34.48
C TRP A 25 -1.12 -19.71 -33.93
N PHE A 26 -1.17 -18.69 -34.80
CA PHE A 26 -1.12 -17.29 -34.35
C PHE A 26 -2.34 -16.92 -33.48
N ALA A 27 -3.54 -17.35 -33.86
CA ALA A 27 -4.76 -17.18 -33.08
C ALA A 27 -4.69 -17.90 -31.73
N TYR A 28 -4.03 -19.07 -31.66
CA TYR A 28 -3.77 -19.79 -30.41
C TYR A 28 -2.79 -19.01 -29.51
N GLN A 29 -1.69 -18.51 -30.07
CA GLN A 29 -0.69 -17.72 -29.33
C GLN A 29 -1.31 -16.43 -28.76
N LEU A 30 -2.14 -15.75 -29.56
CA LEU A 30 -2.91 -14.58 -29.14
C LEU A 30 -4.09 -14.92 -28.20
N GLY A 31 -4.38 -16.20 -27.98
CA GLY A 31 -5.49 -16.66 -27.13
C GLY A 31 -6.88 -16.39 -27.71
N ILE A 32 -6.99 -16.09 -29.01
CA ILE A 32 -8.28 -15.88 -29.69
C ILE A 32 -9.12 -17.16 -29.64
N ILE A 33 -8.49 -18.32 -29.88
CA ILE A 33 -9.12 -19.63 -29.75
C ILE A 33 -8.91 -20.23 -28.36
N PRO A 34 -9.77 -21.18 -27.92
CA PRO A 34 -9.67 -21.80 -26.60
C PRO A 34 -8.29 -22.39 -26.31
N ARG A 35 -7.73 -22.03 -25.15
CA ARG A 35 -6.48 -22.60 -24.62
C ARG A 35 -6.60 -22.82 -23.12
N ILE A 36 -5.73 -23.67 -22.59
CA ILE A 36 -5.59 -23.87 -21.15
C ILE A 36 -4.56 -22.87 -20.64
N ASP A 37 -5.01 -21.95 -19.79
CA ASP A 37 -4.12 -21.04 -19.06
C ASP A 37 -3.96 -21.57 -17.63
N ARG A 38 -2.76 -21.37 -17.07
CA ARG A 38 -2.44 -21.69 -15.69
C ARG A 38 -1.55 -20.62 -15.10
N ILE A 39 -1.79 -20.27 -13.85
CA ILE A 39 -0.94 -19.40 -13.06
C ILE A 39 -0.49 -20.11 -11.80
N GLN A 40 0.74 -19.82 -11.38
CA GLN A 40 1.22 -20.10 -10.04
C GLN A 40 1.82 -18.82 -9.52
N THR A 41 1.31 -18.33 -8.38
CA THR A 41 1.71 -17.04 -7.81
C THR A 41 2.00 -17.14 -6.32
N PHE A 42 2.82 -16.22 -5.82
CA PHE A 42 3.23 -16.10 -4.41
C PHE A 42 2.80 -14.75 -3.88
N HIS A 43 2.36 -14.72 -2.62
CA HIS A 43 1.71 -13.56 -2.01
C HIS A 43 2.08 -13.41 -0.54
N ALA A 44 2.12 -12.16 -0.08
CA ALA A 44 2.23 -11.76 1.32
C ALA A 44 3.31 -12.53 2.10
N PRO A 45 4.57 -12.57 1.63
CA PRO A 45 5.61 -13.30 2.32
C PRO A 45 5.97 -12.62 3.65
N VAL A 46 6.19 -13.40 4.71
CA VAL A 46 6.67 -12.92 6.02
C VAL A 46 7.71 -13.88 6.58
N PHE A 47 8.67 -13.38 7.36
CA PHE A 47 9.55 -14.24 8.13
C PHE A 47 8.82 -14.91 9.28
N GLY A 48 9.22 -16.13 9.62
CA GLY A 48 8.92 -16.75 10.90
C GLY A 48 9.54 -15.94 12.04
N THR A 49 9.06 -16.18 13.26
CA THR A 49 9.54 -15.47 14.46
C THR A 49 11.03 -15.69 14.75
N ASP A 50 11.64 -16.73 14.17
CA ASP A 50 13.07 -17.06 14.28
C ASP A 50 13.93 -16.48 13.14
N GLY A 51 13.30 -15.91 12.10
CA GLY A 51 13.98 -15.40 10.90
C GLY A 51 14.64 -16.45 10.02
N GLN A 52 14.46 -17.75 10.30
CA GLN A 52 15.06 -18.85 9.52
C GLN A 52 14.11 -19.38 8.44
N GLU A 53 12.83 -19.13 8.60
CA GLU A 53 11.78 -19.60 7.70
C GLU A 53 11.03 -18.42 7.10
N VAL A 54 10.57 -18.59 5.86
CA VAL A 54 9.69 -17.66 5.18
C VAL A 54 8.34 -18.34 4.98
N TYR A 55 7.28 -17.69 5.44
CA TYR A 55 5.91 -18.10 5.24
C TYR A 55 5.31 -17.29 4.10
N CYS A 56 4.55 -17.93 3.22
CA CYS A 56 3.88 -17.23 2.13
C CYS A 56 2.56 -17.91 1.76
N LEU A 57 1.67 -17.13 1.15
CA LEU A 57 0.49 -17.65 0.49
C LEU A 57 0.82 -17.92 -0.97
N THR A 58 0.47 -19.12 -1.43
CA THR A 58 0.60 -19.50 -2.83
C THR A 58 -0.76 -19.65 -3.44
N ARG A 59 -0.85 -19.41 -4.74
CA ARG A 59 -2.07 -19.64 -5.52
C ARG A 59 -1.74 -20.38 -6.80
N ASP A 60 -2.44 -21.47 -7.07
CA ASP A 60 -2.38 -22.24 -8.31
C ASP A 60 -3.79 -22.30 -8.91
N ALA A 61 -3.97 -21.66 -10.06
CA ALA A 61 -5.25 -21.56 -10.73
C ALA A 61 -5.11 -21.90 -12.21
N TRP A 62 -6.11 -22.58 -12.76
CA TRP A 62 -6.13 -22.97 -14.17
C TRP A 62 -7.54 -23.01 -14.73
N GLY A 63 -7.64 -22.84 -16.04
CA GLY A 63 -8.92 -22.77 -16.73
C GLY A 63 -8.77 -22.74 -18.24
N ILE A 64 -9.92 -22.75 -18.91
CA ILE A 64 -9.99 -22.58 -20.36
C ILE A 64 -10.33 -21.12 -20.63
N SER A 65 -9.57 -20.45 -21.49
CA SER A 65 -9.87 -19.08 -21.89
C SER A 65 -9.81 -18.88 -23.41
N TRP A 66 -10.56 -17.91 -23.92
CA TRP A 66 -10.57 -17.51 -25.34
C TRP A 66 -10.93 -16.03 -25.52
N GLY A 67 -10.53 -15.44 -26.64
CA GLY A 67 -10.65 -14.01 -26.93
C GLY A 67 -9.38 -13.23 -26.57
N PHE A 68 -9.26 -12.00 -27.09
CA PHE A 68 -8.03 -11.21 -26.94
C PHE A 68 -7.75 -10.83 -25.48
N GLY A 69 -8.64 -10.07 -24.84
CA GLY A 69 -8.51 -9.70 -23.43
C GLY A 69 -7.31 -8.79 -23.12
N ILE A 70 -6.82 -8.03 -24.09
CA ILE A 70 -5.83 -6.97 -23.86
C ILE A 70 -6.55 -5.77 -23.27
N GLU A 71 -6.21 -5.44 -22.02
CA GLU A 71 -6.76 -4.31 -21.28
C GLU A 71 -6.63 -3.01 -22.10
N SER A 72 -7.67 -2.18 -22.09
CA SER A 72 -7.78 -0.93 -22.87
C SER A 72 -7.82 -1.05 -24.41
N PHE A 73 -7.47 -2.19 -25.01
CA PHE A 73 -7.38 -2.32 -26.47
C PHE A 73 -8.42 -3.26 -27.10
N THR A 74 -8.89 -4.25 -26.35
CA THR A 74 -9.82 -5.27 -26.86
C THR A 74 -10.88 -5.61 -25.81
N PRO A 75 -12.01 -6.22 -26.18
CA PRO A 75 -12.93 -6.76 -25.20
C PRO A 75 -12.25 -7.81 -24.29
N PRO A 76 -12.71 -7.96 -23.04
CA PRO A 76 -12.22 -8.99 -22.13
C PRO A 76 -12.31 -10.40 -22.75
N ALA A 77 -11.36 -11.27 -22.38
CA ALA A 77 -11.42 -12.68 -22.74
C ALA A 77 -12.50 -13.40 -21.91
N ALA A 78 -13.09 -14.44 -22.47
CA ALA A 78 -13.91 -15.36 -21.69
C ALA A 78 -13.03 -16.40 -21.02
N VAL A 79 -13.36 -16.76 -19.77
CA VAL A 79 -12.61 -17.73 -18.97
C VAL A 79 -13.56 -18.61 -18.17
N ILE A 80 -13.31 -19.92 -18.20
CA ILE A 80 -13.94 -20.91 -17.33
C ILE A 80 -12.85 -21.42 -16.39
N VAL A 81 -12.95 -21.09 -15.10
CA VAL A 81 -12.01 -21.56 -14.08
C VAL A 81 -12.33 -23.01 -13.75
N LEU A 82 -11.36 -23.89 -13.96
CA LEU A 82 -11.50 -25.34 -13.73
C LEU A 82 -10.94 -25.75 -12.37
N GLY A 83 -9.97 -25.00 -11.85
CA GLY A 83 -9.48 -25.18 -10.51
C GLY A 83 -8.72 -23.95 -10.01
N ASP A 84 -8.83 -23.73 -8.71
CA ASP A 84 -8.21 -22.60 -8.02
C ASP A 84 -7.94 -23.02 -6.58
N ARG A 85 -6.67 -22.94 -6.18
CA ARG A 85 -6.19 -23.43 -4.90
C ARG A 85 -5.25 -22.41 -4.30
N PHE A 86 -5.48 -22.09 -3.04
CA PHE A 86 -4.54 -21.34 -2.22
C PHE A 86 -3.81 -22.31 -1.28
N GLY A 87 -2.54 -22.06 -1.01
CA GLY A 87 -1.75 -22.86 -0.09
C GLY A 87 -0.93 -21.98 0.84
N LEU A 88 -0.96 -22.27 2.13
CA LEU A 88 -0.01 -21.70 3.09
C LEU A 88 1.26 -22.55 3.04
N GLN A 89 2.37 -21.93 2.68
CA GLN A 89 3.66 -22.60 2.55
C GLN A 89 4.69 -22.00 3.51
N LYS A 90 5.62 -22.86 3.91
CA LYS A 90 6.78 -22.54 4.72
C LYS A 90 8.03 -22.95 3.95
N ILE A 91 8.98 -22.03 3.82
CA ILE A 91 10.18 -22.16 3.02
C ILE A 91 11.39 -21.97 3.93
N SER A 92 12.30 -22.94 3.96
CA SER A 92 13.58 -22.76 4.66
C SER A 92 14.43 -21.74 3.92
N ARG A 93 14.96 -20.76 4.64
CA ARG A 93 15.86 -19.74 4.07
C ARG A 93 17.19 -20.34 3.61
N GLU A 94 17.70 -21.33 4.33
CA GLU A 94 19.01 -21.94 4.07
C GLU A 94 18.95 -22.93 2.90
N THR A 95 17.96 -23.83 2.93
CA THR A 95 17.88 -24.94 1.96
C THR A 95 16.95 -24.66 0.79
N GLY A 96 16.04 -23.68 0.90
CA GLY A 96 14.95 -23.46 -0.05
C GLY A 96 13.86 -24.53 0.00
N GLU A 97 13.96 -25.52 0.89
CA GLU A 97 12.97 -26.59 1.03
C GLU A 97 11.62 -26.00 1.39
N THR A 98 10.57 -26.45 0.71
CA THR A 98 9.21 -25.97 0.95
C THR A 98 8.30 -27.05 1.51
N THR A 99 7.61 -26.74 2.61
CA THR A 99 6.53 -27.54 3.16
C THR A 99 5.20 -26.81 2.99
N THR A 100 4.18 -27.51 2.50
CA THR A 100 2.80 -26.97 2.49
C THR A 100 2.14 -27.26 3.83
N ILE A 101 1.69 -26.22 4.51
CA ILE A 101 1.01 -26.31 5.81
C ILE A 101 -0.46 -26.64 5.61
N HIS A 102 -1.12 -25.91 4.71
CA HIS A 102 -2.55 -26.07 4.46
C HIS A 102 -2.91 -25.67 3.02
N THR A 103 -4.06 -26.12 2.55
CA THR A 103 -4.57 -25.79 1.21
C THR A 103 -6.06 -25.51 1.25
N TRP A 104 -6.46 -24.36 0.73
CA TRP A 104 -7.85 -23.98 0.49
C TRP A 104 -8.21 -24.20 -0.97
N ARG A 105 -9.42 -24.70 -1.22
CA ARG A 105 -9.99 -24.78 -2.57
C ARG A 105 -11.04 -23.71 -2.73
N VAL A 106 -10.98 -22.98 -3.84
CA VAL A 106 -12.02 -22.02 -4.21
C VAL A 106 -12.98 -22.70 -5.17
N HIS A 107 -14.28 -22.58 -4.91
CA HIS A 107 -15.30 -23.13 -5.78
C HIS A 107 -15.73 -22.08 -6.80
N HIS A 108 -15.51 -22.38 -8.08
CA HIS A 108 -15.96 -21.53 -9.18
C HIS A 108 -17.13 -22.21 -9.91
N PRO A 109 -18.18 -21.46 -10.28
CA PRO A 109 -19.20 -21.99 -11.17
C PRO A 109 -18.57 -22.28 -12.54
N LEU A 110 -18.93 -23.41 -13.15
CA LEU A 110 -18.52 -23.79 -14.52
C LEU A 110 -19.27 -22.98 -15.58
N LYS A 111 -19.17 -21.65 -15.48
CA LYS A 111 -19.75 -20.68 -16.40
C LYS A 111 -18.65 -19.71 -16.85
N PRO A 112 -18.64 -19.30 -18.12
CA PRO A 112 -17.66 -18.32 -18.59
C PRO A 112 -17.86 -17.00 -17.85
N LYS A 113 -16.77 -16.46 -17.32
CA LYS A 113 -16.65 -15.09 -16.84
C LYS A 113 -15.87 -14.28 -17.88
N THR A 114 -16.06 -12.97 -17.93
CA THR A 114 -15.29 -12.07 -18.79
C THR A 114 -14.17 -11.41 -17.99
N GLN A 115 -12.92 -11.58 -18.40
CA GLN A 115 -11.74 -11.02 -17.71
C GLN A 115 -10.64 -10.61 -18.70
N TYR A 116 -9.86 -9.60 -18.32
CA TYR A 116 -8.63 -9.26 -19.06
C TYR A 116 -7.52 -10.28 -18.79
N ARG A 117 -6.58 -10.40 -19.73
CA ARG A 117 -5.51 -11.41 -19.71
C ARG A 117 -4.63 -11.34 -18.46
N ASN A 118 -4.43 -10.14 -17.92
CA ASN A 118 -3.66 -9.92 -16.70
C ASN A 118 -4.41 -10.39 -15.43
N TYR A 119 -5.72 -10.65 -15.54
CA TYR A 119 -6.63 -10.94 -14.43
C TYR A 119 -7.55 -12.13 -14.73
N LEU A 120 -7.16 -13.07 -15.61
CA LEU A 120 -8.01 -14.19 -16.04
C LEU A 120 -8.60 -14.97 -14.86
N PHE A 121 -7.82 -15.13 -13.80
CA PHE A 121 -8.24 -15.86 -12.61
C PHE A 121 -8.68 -14.92 -11.48
N GLY A 122 -8.90 -13.64 -11.75
CA GLY A 122 -9.19 -12.64 -10.72
C GLY A 122 -7.96 -12.20 -9.93
N ILE A 123 -8.12 -11.14 -9.14
CA ILE A 123 -7.06 -10.49 -8.39
C ILE A 123 -7.06 -11.04 -6.96
N PRO A 124 -6.01 -11.73 -6.52
CA PRO A 124 -5.90 -12.15 -5.13
C PRO A 124 -5.49 -10.98 -4.24
N GLU A 125 -6.07 -10.93 -3.05
CA GLU A 125 -5.61 -10.12 -1.93
C GLU A 125 -5.22 -11.01 -0.77
N CYS A 126 -4.03 -10.81 -0.24
CA CYS A 126 -3.45 -11.70 0.74
C CYS A 126 -2.84 -10.89 1.87
N GLU A 127 -2.97 -11.36 3.09
CA GLU A 127 -2.25 -10.85 4.26
C GLU A 127 -1.76 -12.05 5.07
N LEU A 128 -0.51 -11.98 5.53
CA LEU A 128 0.03 -12.83 6.57
C LEU A 128 0.62 -11.95 7.67
N ARG A 129 0.33 -12.32 8.92
CA ARG A 129 0.83 -11.57 10.08
C ARG A 129 0.97 -12.47 11.31
N TRP A 130 2.14 -12.46 11.91
CA TRP A 130 2.39 -13.04 13.22
C TRP A 130 1.85 -12.15 14.34
N GLU A 131 1.20 -12.80 15.29
CA GLU A 131 0.86 -12.28 16.61
C GLU A 131 1.28 -13.30 17.66
N GLY A 132 2.48 -13.09 18.22
CA GLY A 132 3.15 -14.09 19.04
C GLY A 132 3.40 -15.38 18.25
N ARG A 133 2.73 -16.47 18.65
CA ARG A 133 2.84 -17.80 17.99
C ARG A 133 1.79 -18.06 16.91
N LEU A 134 0.84 -17.16 16.73
CA LEU A 134 -0.26 -17.31 15.79
C LEU A 134 0.09 -16.58 14.49
N LEU A 135 0.03 -17.29 13.37
CA LEU A 135 0.12 -16.72 12.04
C LEU A 135 -1.30 -16.48 11.51
N HIS A 136 -1.75 -15.24 11.56
CA HIS A 136 -3.01 -14.82 10.98
C HIS A 136 -2.90 -14.76 9.46
N TYR A 137 -3.95 -15.20 8.78
CA TYR A 137 -4.06 -15.11 7.33
C TYR A 137 -5.38 -14.49 6.91
N LYS A 138 -5.34 -13.73 5.81
CA LYS A 138 -6.51 -13.32 5.04
C LYS A 138 -6.25 -13.61 3.57
N ILE A 139 -7.21 -14.23 2.91
CA ILE A 139 -7.18 -14.54 1.48
C ILE A 139 -8.49 -14.03 0.90
N GLY A 140 -8.44 -12.95 0.15
CA GLY A 140 -9.53 -12.40 -0.64
C GLY A 140 -9.34 -12.72 -2.11
N LEU A 141 -10.43 -13.01 -2.81
CA LEU A 141 -10.42 -13.16 -4.25
C LEU A 141 -11.48 -12.27 -4.89
N ASP A 142 -11.04 -11.49 -5.87
CA ASP A 142 -11.90 -10.58 -6.62
C ASP A 142 -11.95 -10.96 -8.10
N PHE A 143 -13.17 -11.06 -8.65
CA PHE A 143 -13.40 -11.22 -10.08
C PHE A 143 -14.10 -9.97 -10.60
N LEU A 144 -13.36 -8.86 -10.73
CA LEU A 144 -13.89 -7.60 -11.26
C LEU A 144 -14.54 -7.80 -12.63
N PRO A 145 -15.87 -7.61 -12.80
CA PRO A 145 -16.44 -7.46 -14.12
C PRO A 145 -16.59 -5.98 -14.47
N ASN A 146 -16.73 -5.07 -13.47
CA ASN A 146 -16.96 -3.62 -13.61
C ASN A 146 -16.84 -2.80 -12.30
N ASP A 147 -16.39 -3.38 -11.18
CA ASP A 147 -16.32 -2.63 -9.91
C ASP A 147 -15.03 -1.79 -9.80
N PRO A 148 -15.06 -0.58 -9.22
CA PRO A 148 -13.85 0.16 -8.91
C PRO A 148 -12.95 -0.64 -7.95
N PRO A 149 -11.62 -0.63 -8.13
CA PRO A 149 -10.70 -1.24 -7.18
C PRO A 149 -10.96 -0.75 -5.75
N GLY A 150 -11.16 -1.68 -4.81
CA GLY A 150 -11.41 -1.37 -3.40
C GLY A 150 -12.89 -1.29 -2.97
N LEU A 151 -13.84 -1.33 -3.91
CA LEU A 151 -15.29 -1.38 -3.62
C LEU A 151 -15.95 -2.72 -4.00
N SER A 152 -15.19 -3.64 -4.57
CA SER A 152 -15.64 -4.98 -4.89
C SER A 152 -15.85 -5.82 -3.62
N VAL A 153 -17.00 -6.49 -3.55
CA VAL A 153 -17.25 -7.52 -2.54
C VAL A 153 -16.40 -8.72 -2.91
N LYS A 154 -15.44 -9.09 -2.05
CA LYS A 154 -14.58 -10.25 -2.26
C LYS A 154 -15.05 -11.43 -1.45
N GLU A 155 -14.73 -12.63 -1.92
CA GLU A 155 -14.87 -13.83 -1.10
C GLU A 155 -13.60 -14.03 -0.27
N TRP A 156 -13.76 -14.11 1.05
CA TRP A 156 -12.65 -14.15 2.00
C TRP A 156 -12.55 -15.49 2.71
N ALA A 157 -11.32 -16.00 2.81
CA ALA A 157 -10.92 -16.99 3.80
C ALA A 157 -10.02 -16.32 4.84
N ILE A 158 -10.40 -16.40 6.12
CA ILE A 158 -9.75 -15.71 7.24
C ILE A 158 -9.58 -16.70 8.38
N GLY A 159 -8.42 -16.69 9.01
CA GLY A 159 -8.16 -17.51 10.18
C GLY A 159 -6.76 -17.31 10.73
N SER A 160 -6.32 -18.28 11.52
CA SER A 160 -4.97 -18.32 12.05
C SER A 160 -4.41 -19.73 12.06
N TRP A 161 -3.09 -19.84 11.97
CA TRP A 161 -2.33 -21.06 12.15
C TRP A 161 -1.48 -20.94 13.42
N ASP A 162 -1.61 -21.89 14.34
CA ASP A 162 -0.78 -21.94 15.54
C ASP A 162 0.45 -22.81 15.27
N ALA A 163 1.63 -22.19 15.30
CA ALA A 163 2.88 -22.87 15.02
C ALA A 163 3.26 -23.94 16.05
N ALA A 164 2.81 -23.78 17.30
CA ALA A 164 3.16 -24.69 18.39
C ALA A 164 2.31 -25.97 18.35
N THR A 165 1.00 -25.82 18.15
CA THR A 165 0.07 -26.97 18.07
C THR A 165 -0.06 -27.53 16.66
N LYS A 166 0.45 -26.81 15.65
CA LYS A 166 0.30 -27.11 14.22
C LYS A 166 -1.17 -27.22 13.80
N SER A 167 -2.04 -26.45 14.43
CA SER A 167 -3.48 -26.44 14.15
C SER A 167 -3.90 -25.18 13.43
N LEU A 168 -4.82 -25.32 12.47
CA LEU A 168 -5.48 -24.20 11.81
C LEU A 168 -6.82 -23.92 12.48
N VAL A 169 -7.14 -22.64 12.67
CA VAL A 169 -8.45 -22.16 13.11
C VAL A 169 -9.00 -21.26 12.00
N GLU A 170 -10.07 -21.71 11.35
CA GLU A 170 -10.76 -20.95 10.30
C GLU A 170 -11.93 -20.18 10.92
N THR A 171 -11.94 -18.87 10.74
CA THR A 171 -13.04 -17.99 11.20
C THR A 171 -14.08 -17.81 10.10
N ASP A 172 -13.60 -17.54 8.89
CA ASP A 172 -14.42 -17.37 7.69
C ASP A 172 -13.81 -18.17 6.54
N THR A 173 -14.65 -18.84 5.76
CA THR A 173 -14.22 -19.61 4.59
C THR A 173 -15.09 -19.22 3.39
N TRP A 174 -14.50 -18.49 2.45
CA TRP A 174 -15.13 -17.93 1.25
C TRP A 174 -16.42 -17.14 1.53
N LYS A 175 -16.41 -16.29 2.56
CA LYS A 175 -17.54 -15.40 2.85
C LYS A 175 -17.37 -14.07 2.14
N SER A 176 -18.46 -13.60 1.51
CA SER A 176 -18.51 -12.29 0.87
C SER A 176 -18.37 -11.17 1.91
N GLY A 177 -17.47 -10.21 1.68
CA GLY A 177 -17.32 -9.06 2.57
C GLY A 177 -16.29 -8.03 2.14
N TYR A 178 -16.21 -6.96 2.92
CA TYR A 178 -15.20 -5.91 2.81
C TYR A 178 -14.14 -6.12 3.87
N GLN A 179 -12.91 -6.35 3.46
CA GLN A 179 -11.74 -6.39 4.33
C GLN A 179 -10.62 -5.58 3.71
N THR A 180 -9.76 -5.04 4.56
CA THR A 180 -8.50 -4.45 4.16
C THR A 180 -7.37 -5.42 4.46
N THR A 181 -6.41 -5.48 3.55
CA THR A 181 -5.16 -6.22 3.73
C THR A 181 -4.00 -5.25 3.85
N ASP A 182 -3.14 -5.45 4.84
CA ASP A 182 -1.82 -4.81 4.87
C ASP A 182 -0.77 -5.81 4.39
N ARG A 183 -0.41 -5.73 3.10
CA ARG A 183 0.56 -6.64 2.49
C ARG A 183 1.99 -6.41 2.99
N TRP A 184 2.29 -5.23 3.52
CA TRP A 184 3.66 -4.79 3.76
C TRP A 184 3.87 -4.47 5.23
N THR A 185 4.09 -5.53 6.01
CA THR A 185 4.40 -5.40 7.44
C THR A 185 5.91 -5.43 7.70
N GLU A 186 6.34 -4.99 8.88
CA GLU A 186 7.75 -5.11 9.30
C GLU A 186 8.26 -6.56 9.32
N GLN A 187 7.36 -7.54 9.30
CA GLN A 187 7.67 -8.97 9.34
C GLN A 187 8.24 -9.49 8.02
N ILE A 188 8.27 -8.69 6.96
CA ILE A 188 9.02 -9.02 5.74
C ILE A 188 10.54 -8.80 5.92
N LEU A 189 10.98 -8.29 7.10
CA LEU A 189 12.38 -8.02 7.43
C LEU A 189 12.88 -8.98 8.52
N ALA A 190 14.09 -9.53 8.33
CA ALA A 190 14.80 -10.29 9.35
C ALA A 190 16.30 -9.98 9.31
N GLY A 191 16.80 -9.19 10.27
CA GLY A 191 18.18 -8.70 10.24
C GLY A 191 18.46 -7.90 8.96
N PRO A 192 19.50 -8.24 8.18
CA PRO A 192 19.80 -7.55 6.91
C PRO A 192 18.92 -8.04 5.74
N PHE A 193 18.10 -9.07 5.95
CA PHE A 193 17.31 -9.68 4.89
C PHE A 193 15.92 -9.07 4.78
N GLU A 194 15.45 -8.93 3.56
CA GLU A 194 14.08 -8.60 3.18
C GLU A 194 13.56 -9.69 2.25
N VAL A 195 12.35 -10.20 2.51
CA VAL A 195 11.68 -11.10 1.56
C VAL A 195 10.81 -10.29 0.61
N VAL A 196 11.07 -10.44 -0.68
CA VAL A 196 10.47 -9.64 -1.75
C VAL A 196 9.58 -10.53 -2.62
N GLU A 197 8.33 -10.11 -2.80
CA GLU A 197 7.42 -10.66 -3.80
C GLU A 197 7.65 -9.96 -5.14
N TYR A 198 8.21 -10.67 -6.12
CA TYR A 198 8.51 -10.09 -7.44
C TYR A 198 7.49 -10.53 -8.49
N LYS A 199 6.71 -9.57 -8.99
CA LYS A 199 5.61 -9.77 -9.97
C LYS A 199 4.58 -10.85 -9.57
N SER A 200 4.50 -11.17 -8.27
CA SER A 200 3.80 -12.35 -7.73
C SER A 200 4.26 -13.69 -8.34
N LEU A 201 5.36 -13.75 -9.08
CA LEU A 201 5.88 -14.95 -9.76
C LEU A 201 7.15 -15.49 -9.13
N ALA A 202 7.80 -14.73 -8.25
CA ALA A 202 8.96 -15.18 -7.50
C ALA A 202 8.98 -14.62 -6.09
N LEU A 203 9.60 -15.37 -5.19
CA LEU A 203 10.01 -14.91 -3.87
C LEU A 203 11.53 -14.80 -3.85
N ILE A 204 12.02 -13.62 -3.50
CA ILE A 204 13.44 -13.29 -3.49
C ILE A 204 13.82 -12.96 -2.05
N LEU A 205 14.89 -13.58 -1.56
CA LEU A 205 15.59 -13.12 -0.37
C LEU A 205 16.60 -12.06 -0.80
N TYR A 206 16.37 -10.82 -0.39
CA TYR A 206 17.26 -9.71 -0.65
C TYR A 206 18.10 -9.40 0.59
N ASP A 207 19.42 -9.44 0.47
CA ASP A 207 20.33 -9.00 1.52
C ASP A 207 20.70 -7.53 1.29
N SER A 208 20.30 -6.66 2.21
CA SER A 208 20.55 -5.21 2.09
C SER A 208 22.03 -4.84 2.28
N ASN A 209 22.82 -5.68 2.96
CA ASN A 209 24.25 -5.41 3.18
C ASN A 209 25.07 -5.71 1.92
N THR A 210 24.86 -6.89 1.34
CA THR A 210 25.62 -7.37 0.18
C THR A 210 24.96 -7.02 -1.15
N LYS A 211 23.70 -6.56 -1.12
CA LYS A 211 22.82 -6.35 -2.28
C LYS A 211 22.60 -7.63 -3.09
N THR A 212 22.78 -8.79 -2.46
CA THR A 212 22.58 -10.08 -3.11
C THR A 212 21.11 -10.45 -3.18
N ARG A 213 20.75 -11.14 -4.26
CA ARG A 213 19.38 -11.57 -4.58
C ARG A 213 19.38 -13.08 -4.70
N THR A 214 18.77 -13.76 -3.74
CA THR A 214 18.66 -15.21 -3.75
C THR A 214 17.22 -15.59 -4.06
N PRO A 215 16.92 -16.20 -5.22
CA PRO A 215 15.57 -16.67 -5.50
C PRO A 215 15.25 -17.84 -4.56
N LEU A 216 14.27 -17.66 -3.68
CA LEU A 216 13.76 -18.73 -2.83
C LEU A 216 12.79 -19.62 -3.60
N ARG A 217 11.92 -19.00 -4.42
CA ARG A 217 10.94 -19.69 -5.24
C ARG A 217 10.71 -18.94 -6.54
N ILE A 218 10.52 -19.69 -7.62
CA ILE A 218 10.15 -19.18 -8.94
C ILE A 218 8.96 -20.00 -9.43
N SER A 219 7.95 -19.31 -9.96
CA SER A 219 6.79 -19.92 -10.57
C SER A 219 7.17 -20.66 -11.84
N ASN A 220 6.51 -21.78 -12.11
CA ASN A 220 6.67 -22.51 -13.36
C ASN A 220 6.41 -21.63 -14.60
N ALA A 221 5.54 -20.62 -14.48
CA ALA A 221 5.23 -19.69 -15.57
C ALA A 221 6.38 -18.72 -15.87
N GLY A 222 7.22 -18.38 -14.88
CA GLY A 222 8.37 -17.50 -15.05
C GLY A 222 9.59 -18.23 -15.63
N GLY A 223 9.79 -19.48 -15.23
CA GLY A 223 10.86 -20.35 -15.76
C GLY A 223 12.27 -19.75 -15.66
N SER A 224 13.16 -20.16 -16.56
CA SER A 224 14.55 -19.70 -16.62
C SER A 224 14.69 -18.22 -17.02
N GLN A 225 13.75 -17.68 -17.79
CA GLN A 225 13.76 -16.28 -18.18
C GLN A 225 13.59 -15.35 -16.98
N LEU A 226 12.64 -15.65 -16.09
CA LEU A 226 12.44 -14.89 -14.86
C LEU A 226 13.65 -15.02 -13.93
N GLN A 227 14.29 -16.20 -13.86
CA GLN A 227 15.51 -16.38 -13.07
C GLN A 227 16.65 -15.48 -13.56
N ALA A 228 16.85 -15.38 -14.88
CA ALA A 228 17.84 -14.48 -15.46
C ALA A 228 17.49 -13.01 -15.22
N GLU A 229 16.20 -12.65 -15.29
CA GLU A 229 15.71 -11.31 -14.98
C GLU A 229 15.99 -10.92 -13.52
N ILE A 230 15.71 -11.80 -12.56
CA ILE A 230 15.93 -11.53 -11.13
C ILE A 230 17.40 -11.18 -10.82
N ALA A 231 18.34 -11.80 -11.53
CA ALA A 231 19.76 -11.53 -11.34
C ALA A 231 20.12 -10.06 -11.61
N THR A 232 19.43 -9.41 -12.54
CA THR A 232 19.75 -8.04 -12.99
C THR A 232 18.66 -7.00 -12.67
N ALA A 233 17.46 -7.43 -12.30
CA ALA A 233 16.30 -6.55 -12.06
C ALA A 233 16.60 -5.45 -11.05
N ASP A 234 16.14 -4.23 -11.33
CA ASP A 234 16.05 -3.18 -10.32
C ASP A 234 14.87 -3.52 -9.39
N LEU A 235 15.18 -3.67 -8.09
CA LEU A 235 14.19 -4.01 -7.07
C LEU A 235 13.72 -2.79 -6.29
N THR A 236 14.13 -1.56 -6.66
CA THR A 236 13.83 -0.35 -5.90
C THR A 236 12.34 -0.18 -5.60
N ASP A 237 11.46 -0.50 -6.56
CA ASP A 237 10.00 -0.41 -6.38
C ASP A 237 9.40 -1.54 -5.51
N TYR A 238 10.15 -2.63 -5.34
CA TYR A 238 9.74 -3.81 -4.57
C TYR A 238 10.33 -3.83 -3.16
N LEU A 239 11.39 -3.06 -2.92
CA LEU A 239 12.02 -2.94 -1.60
C LEU A 239 11.23 -1.97 -0.73
N HIS A 240 10.99 -2.38 0.51
CA HIS A 240 10.18 -1.66 1.48
C HIS A 240 10.92 -1.42 2.79
N ARG A 241 12.12 -1.99 2.99
CA ARG A 241 12.94 -1.79 4.19
C ARG A 241 13.02 -0.33 4.65
N LEU A 242 13.47 0.58 3.78
CA LEU A 242 13.64 1.99 4.17
C LEU A 242 12.34 2.63 4.66
N ARG A 243 11.22 2.32 4.00
CA ARG A 243 9.90 2.80 4.41
C ARG A 243 9.51 2.22 5.76
N LEU A 244 9.65 0.90 5.93
CA LEU A 244 9.27 0.18 7.15
C LEU A 244 10.12 0.59 8.35
N GLU A 245 11.44 0.69 8.20
CA GLU A 245 12.36 1.13 9.24
C GLU A 245 12.11 2.59 9.63
N ARG A 246 11.82 3.46 8.66
CA ARG A 246 11.41 4.85 8.95
C ARG A 246 10.10 4.88 9.73
N SER A 247 9.07 4.14 9.29
CA SER A 247 7.78 4.05 9.99
C SER A 247 7.93 3.50 11.41
N ARG A 248 8.78 2.48 11.60
CA ARG A 248 9.12 1.93 12.92
C ARG A 248 9.78 2.98 13.80
N THR A 249 10.82 3.65 13.29
CA THR A 249 11.55 4.69 14.01
C THR A 249 10.61 5.82 14.46
N ILE A 250 9.70 6.27 13.59
CA ILE A 250 8.70 7.29 13.90
C ILE A 250 7.79 6.82 15.05
N ARG A 251 7.26 5.59 14.94
CA ARG A 251 6.34 5.01 15.93
C ARG A 251 7.01 4.84 17.30
N GLU A 252 8.20 4.26 17.33
CA GLU A 252 8.99 4.04 18.54
C GLU A 252 9.42 5.35 19.19
N THR A 253 9.89 6.32 18.40
CA THR A 253 10.27 7.64 18.91
C THR A 253 9.07 8.36 19.54
N TYR A 254 7.92 8.35 18.85
CA TYR A 254 6.70 8.96 19.37
C TYR A 254 6.25 8.29 20.68
N ALA A 255 6.14 6.96 20.70
CA ALA A 255 5.74 6.22 21.90
C ALA A 255 6.70 6.46 23.07
N GLY A 256 8.01 6.51 22.80
CA GLY A 256 9.03 6.83 23.81
C GLY A 256 8.90 8.25 24.37
N LEU A 257 8.60 9.25 23.52
CA LEU A 257 8.35 10.63 23.95
C LEU A 257 7.10 10.73 24.83
N VAL A 258 5.98 10.11 24.41
CA VAL A 258 4.73 10.10 25.18
C VAL A 258 4.96 9.48 26.56
N ALA A 259 5.55 8.27 26.61
CA ALA A 259 5.85 7.60 27.87
C ALA A 259 6.80 8.42 28.75
N GLY A 260 7.80 9.07 28.15
CA GLY A 260 8.73 9.95 28.86
C GLY A 260 8.07 11.17 29.49
N PHE A 261 7.12 11.82 28.79
CA PHE A 261 6.37 12.95 29.34
C PHE A 261 5.34 12.52 30.39
N GLN A 262 4.66 11.39 30.20
CA GLN A 262 3.79 10.82 31.22
C GLN A 262 4.55 10.50 32.51
N ALA A 263 5.77 9.95 32.41
CA ALA A 263 6.64 9.69 33.55
C ALA A 263 7.08 10.99 34.28
N GLN A 264 7.02 12.15 33.62
CA GLN A 264 7.26 13.47 34.22
C GLN A 264 5.99 14.06 34.88
N GLY A 265 4.88 13.31 34.92
CA GLY A 265 3.63 13.72 35.56
C GLY A 265 2.66 14.46 34.64
N LEU A 266 2.92 14.52 33.33
CA LEU A 266 1.96 15.11 32.39
C LEU A 266 0.75 14.20 32.16
N PRO A 267 -0.47 14.75 32.10
CA PRO A 267 -1.64 14.03 31.60
C PRO A 267 -1.40 13.51 30.18
N GLU A 268 -2.05 12.41 29.80
CA GLU A 268 -1.87 11.75 28.51
C GLU A 268 -2.03 12.69 27.31
N GLY A 269 -3.10 13.51 27.30
CA GLY A 269 -3.33 14.47 26.22
C GLY A 269 -2.20 15.48 26.05
N ASP A 270 -1.69 16.03 27.16
CA ASP A 270 -0.58 17.00 27.11
C ASP A 270 0.74 16.34 26.72
N ALA A 271 0.97 15.11 27.18
CA ALA A 271 2.15 14.32 26.79
C ALA A 271 2.15 14.03 25.28
N MET A 272 1.00 13.70 24.70
CA MET A 272 0.85 13.48 23.26
C MET A 272 1.10 14.76 22.44
N LEU A 273 0.58 15.89 22.89
CA LEU A 273 0.82 17.19 22.24
C LEU A 273 2.30 17.58 22.28
N ARG A 274 2.95 17.47 23.43
CA ARG A 274 4.40 17.73 23.54
C ARG A 274 5.23 16.75 22.70
N ALA A 275 4.82 15.49 22.61
CA ALA A 275 5.47 14.51 21.75
C ALA A 275 5.36 14.90 20.27
N ASN A 276 4.22 15.46 19.83
CA ASN A 276 4.07 15.98 18.46
C ASN A 276 5.06 17.12 18.19
N ASP A 277 5.16 18.10 19.09
CA ASP A 277 6.11 19.21 18.94
C ASP A 277 7.57 18.73 18.84
N GLU A 278 7.96 17.74 19.64
CA GLU A 278 9.29 17.14 19.57
C GLU A 278 9.52 16.33 18.28
N MET A 279 8.48 15.65 17.78
CA MET A 279 8.56 14.95 16.49
C MET A 279 8.72 15.91 15.31
N GLU A 280 8.10 17.10 15.37
CA GLU A 280 8.33 18.17 14.39
C GLU A 280 9.77 18.70 14.45
N LYS A 281 10.29 18.99 15.66
CA LYS A 281 11.67 19.47 15.85
C LYS A 281 12.70 18.46 15.33
N LYS A 282 12.44 17.16 15.49
CA LYS A 282 13.28 16.08 14.95
C LYS A 282 13.13 15.87 13.44
N GLY A 283 12.20 16.57 12.78
CA GLY A 283 11.93 16.45 11.34
C GLY A 283 11.19 15.17 10.94
N TYR A 284 10.59 14.46 11.90
CA TYR A 284 9.77 13.28 11.61
C TYR A 284 8.37 13.67 11.14
N TYR A 285 7.81 14.76 11.68
CA TYR A 285 6.54 15.33 11.26
C TYR A 285 6.74 16.62 10.45
N PRO A 286 5.81 16.95 9.54
CA PRO A 286 5.82 18.25 8.87
C PRO A 286 5.77 19.36 9.91
N LYS A 287 6.51 20.44 9.69
CA LYS A 287 6.40 21.62 10.57
C LYS A 287 4.99 22.19 10.46
N THR A 288 4.30 22.30 11.60
CA THR A 288 3.07 23.07 11.65
C THR A 288 3.40 24.55 11.54
N PRO A 289 2.52 25.35 10.90
CA PRO A 289 2.72 26.79 10.85
C PRO A 289 2.85 27.37 12.26
N LYS A 290 3.81 28.28 12.45
CA LYS A 290 4.02 28.95 13.74
C LYS A 290 3.78 30.45 13.61
N LEU A 291 3.14 31.03 14.62
CA LEU A 291 3.01 32.47 14.81
C LEU A 291 4.21 32.99 15.60
N VAL A 292 4.84 34.05 15.10
CA VAL A 292 5.85 34.82 15.84
C VAL A 292 5.36 36.26 15.93
N ALA A 293 5.33 36.80 17.14
CA ALA A 293 5.04 38.21 17.38
C ALA A 293 6.32 39.00 17.63
N GLU A 294 6.50 40.10 16.91
CA GLU A 294 7.55 41.08 17.14
C GLU A 294 6.91 42.38 17.60
N LYS A 295 7.37 42.93 18.73
CA LYS A 295 6.86 44.23 19.21
C LYS A 295 7.43 45.35 18.34
N ILE A 296 6.55 46.20 17.80
CA ILE A 296 6.92 47.31 16.93
C ILE A 296 6.45 48.65 17.52
N GLU A 297 7.19 49.72 17.23
CA GLU A 297 6.88 51.06 17.74
C GLU A 297 5.83 51.79 16.89
N SER A 298 5.77 51.51 15.60
CA SER A 298 4.85 52.15 14.66
C SER A 298 4.44 51.21 13.53
N GLY A 299 3.30 51.51 12.91
CA GLY A 299 2.77 50.72 11.79
C GLY A 299 3.73 50.72 10.59
N GLN A 300 3.92 49.55 9.99
CA GLN A 300 4.74 49.41 8.79
C GLN A 300 3.90 49.69 7.53
N PRO A 301 4.41 50.46 6.55
CA PRO A 301 3.70 50.72 5.31
C PRO A 301 3.38 49.43 4.55
N GLY A 302 2.12 49.26 4.14
CA GLY A 302 1.68 48.12 3.32
C GLY A 302 1.34 46.85 4.10
N VAL A 303 1.43 46.86 5.43
CA VAL A 303 0.99 45.73 6.27
C VAL A 303 -0.39 46.03 6.87
N THR A 304 -1.32 45.09 6.73
CA THR A 304 -2.70 45.26 7.24
C THR A 304 -2.71 45.24 8.77
N ILE A 305 -3.43 46.19 9.38
CA ILE A 305 -3.57 46.31 10.82
C ILE A 305 -4.93 45.76 11.26
N PHE A 306 -4.93 44.87 12.24
CA PHE A 306 -6.11 44.37 12.94
C PHE A 306 -6.10 44.88 14.38
N THR A 307 -7.14 45.63 14.76
CA THR A 307 -7.31 46.06 16.15
C THR A 307 -8.08 44.97 16.90
N ILE A 308 -7.43 44.30 17.85
CA ILE A 308 -8.06 43.28 18.69
C ILE A 308 -8.26 43.87 20.09
N THR A 309 -9.51 43.87 20.53
CA THR A 309 -9.89 44.43 21.84
C THR A 309 -9.63 43.46 22.99
N ALA A 310 -9.52 43.98 24.21
CA ALA A 310 -9.37 43.16 25.41
C ALA A 310 -10.55 42.18 25.61
N ASP A 311 -11.76 42.57 25.18
CA ASP A 311 -12.94 41.69 25.21
C ASP A 311 -12.79 40.50 24.27
N GLU A 312 -12.28 40.71 23.05
CA GLU A 312 -12.06 39.61 22.09
C GLU A 312 -11.04 38.58 22.60
N PHE A 313 -9.99 39.02 23.30
CA PHE A 313 -9.07 38.13 24.00
C PHE A 313 -9.77 37.40 25.16
N ARG A 314 -10.56 38.11 25.97
CA ARG A 314 -11.31 37.52 27.09
C ARG A 314 -12.30 36.44 26.64
N PHE A 315 -12.92 36.59 25.47
CA PHE A 315 -13.78 35.56 24.86
C PHE A 315 -13.01 34.38 24.26
N GLY A 316 -11.66 34.43 24.26
CA GLY A 316 -10.81 33.36 23.76
C GLY A 316 -10.79 33.27 22.23
N LEU A 317 -11.09 34.34 21.51
CA LEU A 317 -11.16 34.33 20.04
C LEU A 317 -9.78 34.24 19.38
N PHE A 318 -8.71 34.65 20.08
CA PHE A 318 -7.35 34.81 19.55
C PHE A 318 -6.26 34.32 20.53
N GLN A 319 -6.43 33.12 21.10
CA GLN A 319 -5.56 32.61 22.17
C GLN A 319 -4.09 32.42 21.78
N ASP A 320 -3.80 32.07 20.53
CA ASP A 320 -2.43 31.93 20.00
C ASP A 320 -1.76 33.29 19.78
N ILE A 321 -2.47 34.28 19.24
CA ILE A 321 -2.01 35.67 19.14
C ILE A 321 -1.76 36.23 20.55
N GLU A 322 -2.66 35.99 21.49
CA GLU A 322 -2.50 36.44 22.89
C GLU A 322 -1.22 35.88 23.51
N LYS A 323 -0.98 34.57 23.33
CA LYS A 323 0.25 33.90 23.78
C LYS A 323 1.50 34.46 23.10
N ALA A 324 1.45 34.66 21.78
CA ALA A 324 2.59 35.19 21.03
C ALA A 324 2.95 36.62 21.46
N ILE A 325 1.94 37.45 21.73
CA ILE A 325 2.11 38.81 22.25
C ILE A 325 2.65 38.81 23.69
N ALA A 326 2.26 37.84 24.51
CA ALA A 326 2.75 37.72 25.88
C ALA A 326 4.24 37.39 25.94
N GLU A 327 4.76 36.63 24.97
CA GLU A 327 6.17 36.24 24.87
C GLU A 327 6.75 36.57 23.46
N PRO A 328 6.95 37.87 23.13
CA PRO A 328 7.42 38.28 21.80
C PRO A 328 8.75 37.62 21.41
N GLY A 329 8.87 37.24 20.15
CA GLY A 329 10.02 36.50 19.60
C GLY A 329 9.94 34.98 19.75
N THR A 330 8.94 34.45 20.44
CA THR A 330 8.73 33.00 20.61
C THR A 330 7.78 32.46 19.54
N GLU A 331 8.10 31.28 19.00
CA GLU A 331 7.21 30.55 18.10
C GLU A 331 6.05 29.93 18.88
N ILE A 332 4.83 30.36 18.55
CA ILE A 332 3.58 29.81 19.09
C ILE A 332 2.88 29.01 18.00
N HIS A 333 2.28 27.87 18.37
CA HIS A 333 1.52 27.05 17.42
C HIS A 333 0.35 27.85 16.83
N PHE A 334 0.27 27.92 15.50
CA PHE A 334 -0.87 28.53 14.81
C PHE A 334 -1.97 27.49 14.63
N TYR A 335 -3.18 27.76 15.08
CA TYR A 335 -4.30 26.80 14.98
C TYR A 335 -5.14 26.96 13.71
N GLY A 336 -4.78 27.89 12.83
CA GLY A 336 -5.46 28.12 11.57
C GLY A 336 -6.58 29.15 11.69
N ASN A 337 -7.83 28.73 11.47
CA ASN A 337 -8.95 29.66 11.44
C ASN A 337 -9.43 30.04 12.84
N TYR A 338 -9.71 31.32 13.03
CA TYR A 338 -10.28 31.86 14.25
C TYR A 338 -11.79 31.66 14.30
N ILE A 339 -12.34 31.47 15.50
CA ILE A 339 -13.78 31.34 15.71
C ILE A 339 -14.46 32.68 15.39
N THR A 340 -15.46 32.66 14.52
CA THR A 340 -16.26 33.85 14.21
C THR A 340 -17.28 34.09 15.31
N HIS A 341 -17.41 35.34 15.75
CA HIS A 341 -18.35 35.73 16.80
C HIS A 341 -19.34 36.76 16.24
N ARG A 342 -20.60 36.74 16.70
CA ARG A 342 -21.63 37.64 16.18
C ARG A 342 -21.30 39.12 16.46
N ASP A 343 -20.71 39.37 17.62
CA ASP A 343 -20.49 40.73 18.13
C ASP A 343 -19.12 41.30 17.73
N PHE A 344 -18.26 40.52 17.05
CA PHE A 344 -16.92 40.94 16.62
C PHE A 344 -16.64 40.49 15.18
N ASP A 345 -16.30 41.43 14.31
CA ASP A 345 -16.01 41.14 12.89
C ASP A 345 -14.52 40.87 12.64
N THR A 346 -13.66 41.07 13.63
CA THR A 346 -12.20 40.98 13.49
C THR A 346 -11.74 39.58 13.12
N SER A 347 -12.30 38.52 13.73
CA SER A 347 -11.91 37.14 13.42
C SER A 347 -12.35 36.73 12.02
N LYS A 348 -13.49 37.23 11.53
CA LYS A 348 -13.93 37.04 10.16
C LYS A 348 -12.97 37.72 9.16
N LYS A 349 -12.66 39.01 9.37
CA LYS A 349 -11.72 39.76 8.51
C LYS A 349 -10.34 39.13 8.50
N LEU A 350 -9.86 38.68 9.66
CA LEU A 350 -8.56 38.03 9.76
C LEU A 350 -8.54 36.69 9.01
N ASN A 351 -9.60 35.87 9.15
CA ASN A 351 -9.73 34.63 8.38
C ASN A 351 -9.76 34.88 6.86
N GLU A 352 -10.49 35.90 6.39
CA GLU A 352 -10.52 36.29 4.96
C GLU A 352 -9.14 36.72 4.47
N TYR A 353 -8.42 37.50 5.27
CA TYR A 353 -7.06 37.95 4.96
C TYR A 353 -6.07 36.79 4.86
N LEU A 354 -6.15 35.82 5.78
CA LEU A 354 -5.34 34.60 5.77
C LEU A 354 -5.69 33.68 4.60
N ALA A 355 -6.98 33.54 4.27
CA ALA A 355 -7.45 32.75 3.14
C ALA A 355 -6.97 33.29 1.79
N ALA A 356 -6.72 34.60 1.69
CA ALA A 356 -6.08 35.22 0.53
C ALA A 356 -4.56 34.93 0.42
N GLY A 357 -3.99 34.15 1.34
CA GLY A 357 -2.59 33.72 1.32
C GLY A 357 -1.63 34.66 2.05
N ASN A 358 -2.13 35.70 2.72
CA ASN A 358 -1.30 36.61 3.50
C ASN A 358 -0.82 35.94 4.78
N LYS A 359 0.47 36.10 5.10
CA LYS A 359 1.11 35.48 6.27
C LYS A 359 1.68 36.48 7.27
N SER A 360 1.54 37.78 7.00
CA SER A 360 2.05 38.84 7.86
C SER A 360 1.01 39.94 8.03
N PHE A 361 0.81 40.37 9.26
CA PHE A 361 -0.15 41.40 9.65
C PHE A 361 0.24 42.03 10.98
N ILE A 362 -0.25 43.23 11.26
CA ILE A 362 -0.04 43.91 12.54
C ILE A 362 -1.27 43.72 13.40
N VAL A 363 -1.07 43.35 14.66
CA VAL A 363 -2.10 43.35 15.69
C VAL A 363 -1.89 44.56 16.59
N GLN A 364 -2.88 45.44 16.63
CA GLN A 364 -2.92 46.57 17.55
C GLN A 364 -3.80 46.22 18.74
N THR A 365 -3.23 46.38 19.94
CA THR A 365 -3.89 46.12 21.23
C THR A 365 -3.69 47.32 22.16
N ASP A 366 -4.31 47.27 23.32
CA ASP A 366 -4.02 48.18 24.44
C ASP A 366 -2.58 48.05 24.97
N LYS A 367 -1.92 46.90 24.75
CA LYS A 367 -0.52 46.63 25.14
C LYS A 367 0.52 47.13 24.13
N GLY A 368 0.08 47.61 22.95
CA GLY A 368 0.94 48.09 21.88
C GLY A 368 0.65 47.44 20.52
N MET A 369 1.55 47.66 19.57
CA MET A 369 1.49 47.08 18.23
C MET A 369 2.49 45.93 18.08
N PHE A 370 2.05 44.84 17.47
CA PHE A 370 2.84 43.65 17.25
C PHE A 370 2.76 43.24 15.79
N LEU A 371 3.91 43.08 15.13
CA LEU A 371 3.99 42.44 13.83
C LEU A 371 3.88 40.93 14.05
N ILE A 372 2.86 40.33 13.48
CA ILE A 372 2.61 38.89 13.52
C ILE A 372 3.01 38.29 12.18
N ALA A 373 3.88 37.29 12.21
CA ALA A 373 4.28 36.51 11.05
C ALA A 373 3.95 35.03 11.24
N ILE A 374 3.37 34.41 10.21
CA ILE A 374 3.11 32.97 10.13
C ILE A 374 4.21 32.33 9.28
N GLN A 375 5.02 31.48 9.90
CA GLN A 375 6.14 30.78 9.24
C GLN A 375 5.73 29.39 8.77
#